data_AF-H9LCM2-F1
#
_entry.id   AF-H9LCM2-F1
#
_cell.length_a   1.000
_cell.length_b   1.000
_cell.length_c   1.000
_cell.angle_alpha   90.00
_cell.angle_beta   90.00
_cell.angle_gamma   90.00
#
_symmetry.space_group_name_H-M   'P 1'
#
loop_
_entity.id
_entity.type
_entity.pdbx_description
1 polymer ?
#
loop_
_entity_poly.entity_id
_entity_poly.type
_entity_poly.pdbx_seq_one_letter_code
_entity_poly.pdbx_strand_id
1 'polypeptide(L)' 'METATLVAISISSSLISFTGYALYTAFGQPSTGLRDPFEEHED' A
#
# COMPACT_ATOMS: atom_id res chain seq x y z
N MET A 1 -25.10 5.84 -20.16
CA MET A 1 -23.63 5.71 -20.05
C MET A 1 -23.12 6.31 -18.76
N GLU A 2 -23.61 7.48 -18.37
CA GLU A 2 -23.17 8.22 -17.17
C GLU A 2 -23.19 7.41 -15.87
N THR A 3 -24.28 6.69 -15.55
CA THR A 3 -24.37 5.85 -14.35
C THR A 3 -23.39 4.68 -14.36
N ALA A 4 -23.23 4.01 -15.51
CA ALA A 4 -22.29 2.89 -15.64
C ALA A 4 -20.84 3.35 -15.45
N THR A 5 -20.50 4.53 -15.98
CA THR A 5 -19.19 5.15 -15.76
C THR A 5 -18.95 5.51 -14.30
N LEU A 6 -19.94 6.08 -13.61
CA LEU A 6 -19.85 6.38 -12.17
C LEU A 6 -19.64 5.11 -11.33
N VAL A 7 -20.39 4.06 -11.62
CA VAL A 7 -20.25 2.76 -10.96
C VAL A 7 -18.86 2.16 -11.23
N ALA A 8 -18.39 2.19 -12.47
CA ALA A 8 -17.06 1.69 -12.83
C ALA A 8 -15.96 2.44 -12.07
N ILE A 9 -16.00 3.78 -12.05
CA ILE A 9 -15.02 4.61 -11.32
C ILE A 9 -15.07 4.31 -9.82
N SER A 10 -16.26 4.17 -9.24
CA SER A 10 -16.42 3.86 -7.81
C SER A 10 -15.86 2.48 -7.44
N ILE A 11 -16.07 1.47 -8.28
CA ILE A 11 -15.51 0.13 -8.06
C ILE A 11 -13.99 0.17 -8.23
N SER A 12 -13.48 0.82 -9.28
CA SER A 12 -12.05 0.95 -9.52
C SER A 12 -11.33 1.68 -8.38
N SER A 13 -11.89 2.80 -7.89
CA SER A 13 -11.30 3.51 -6.75
C SER A 13 -11.31 2.66 -5.49
N SER A 14 -12.40 1.95 -5.22
CA SER A 14 -12.49 1.03 -4.08
C SER A 14 -11.42 -0.06 -4.15
N LEU A 15 -11.21 -0.68 -5.31
CA LEU A 15 -10.18 -1.70 -5.50
C LEU A 15 -8.76 -1.17 -5.26
N ILE A 16 -8.46 0.02 -5.76
CA ILE A 16 -7.16 0.68 -5.52
C ILE A 16 -6.97 0.96 -4.04
N SER A 17 -7.98 1.52 -3.36
CA SER A 17 -7.93 1.79 -1.92
C SER A 17 -7.73 0.52 -1.10
N PHE A 18 -8.47 -0.55 -1.39
CA PHE A 18 -8.31 -1.83 -0.69
C PHE A 18 -6.93 -2.43 -0.92
N THR A 19 -6.42 -2.38 -2.15
CA THR A 19 -5.08 -2.88 -2.48
C THR A 19 -4.01 -2.10 -1.74
N GLY A 20 -4.08 -0.77 -1.76
CA GLY A 20 -3.14 0.10 -1.02
C GLY A 20 -3.20 -0.12 0.49
N TYR A 21 -4.40 -0.26 1.06
CA TYR A 21 -4.59 -0.57 2.47
C TYR A 21 -4.03 -1.95 2.85
N ALA A 22 -4.26 -2.96 2.01
CA ALA A 22 -3.71 -4.31 2.23
C ALA A 22 -2.18 -4.30 2.19
N LEU A 23 -1.57 -3.59 1.24
CA LEU A 23 -0.11 -3.42 1.19
C LEU A 23 0.42 -2.72 2.45
N TYR A 24 -0.20 -1.60 2.85
CA TYR A 24 0.19 -0.89 4.08
C TYR A 24 0.05 -1.78 5.32
N THR A 25 -1.00 -2.59 5.40
CA THR A 25 -1.23 -3.48 6.56
C THR A 25 -0.29 -4.68 6.56
N ALA A 26 0.03 -5.25 5.39
CA ALA A 26 0.90 -6.41 5.26
C ALA A 26 2.38 -6.07 5.46
N PHE A 27 2.85 -4.95 4.92
CA PHE A 27 4.25 -4.52 5.04
C PHE A 27 4.48 -3.55 6.21
N GLY A 28 3.41 -2.95 6.75
CA GLY A 28 3.50 -1.91 7.76
C GLY A 28 3.91 -0.55 7.18
N GLN A 29 4.30 0.35 8.07
CA GLN A 29 4.80 1.66 7.69
C GLN A 29 6.13 1.52 6.91
N PRO A 30 6.34 2.27 5.82
CA PRO A 30 7.58 2.22 5.06
C PRO A 30 8.80 2.39 5.98
N SER A 31 9.72 1.43 5.89
CA SER A 31 11.06 1.42 6.50
C SER A 31 11.18 1.83 7.99
N THR A 32 10.10 1.82 8.76
CA THR A 32 10.16 2.20 10.18
C THR A 32 10.73 1.04 10.98
N GLY A 33 12.06 0.99 11.09
CA GLY A 33 12.81 -0.08 11.77
C GLY A 33 13.55 -1.03 10.83
N LEU A 34 13.69 -0.70 9.54
CA LEU A 34 14.63 -1.42 8.67
C LEU A 34 16.06 -1.00 9.06
N ARG A 35 16.60 -1.66 10.09
CA ARG A 35 17.97 -1.50 10.54
C ARG A 35 18.91 -1.97 9.45
N ASP A 36 20.03 -1.26 9.27
CA ASP A 36 21.06 -1.73 8.35
C ASP A 36 21.61 -3.07 8.87
N PRO A 37 21.52 -4.17 8.10
CA PRO A 37 22.01 -5.47 8.53
C PRO A 37 23.53 -5.52 8.73
N PHE A 38 24.27 -4.50 8.27
CA PHE A 38 25.72 -4.42 8.43
C PHE A 38 26.17 -3.51 9.59
N GLU A 39 25.24 -2.85 10.28
CA GLU A 39 25.57 -1.91 11.39
C GLU A 39 26.29 -2.60 12.56
N GLU A 40 26.08 -3.91 12.78
CA GLU A 40 26.80 -4.71 13.80
C GLU A 40 28.21 -5.17 13.37
N HIS A 41 28.64 -4.83 12.16
CA HIS A 41 29.91 -5.26 11.57
C HIS A 41 30.90 -4.11 11.35
N GLU A 42 30.62 -2.91 11.87
CA GLU A 42 31.49 -1.73 11.73
C GLU A 42 32.61 -1.63 12.80
N ASP A 43 32.74 -2.63 13.69
CA ASP A 43 33.68 -2.66 14.83
C ASP A 43 34.88 -3.63 14.63
#